data_AF-A0AAD7HUM2-F1
#
_entry.id   AF-A0AAD7HUM2-F1
#
_cell.length_a   1.000
_cell.length_b   1.000
_cell.length_c   1.000
_cell.angle_alpha   90.00
_cell.angle_beta   90.00
_cell.angle_gamma   90.00
#
_symmetry.space_group_name_H-M   'P 1'
#
loop_
_entity.id
_entity.type
_entity.pdbx_description
1 polymer ?
#
loop_
_entity_poly.entity_id
_entity_poly.type
_entity_poly.pdbx_seq_one_letter_code
_entity_poly.pdbx_strand_id
1 'polypeptide(L)'
;MSPAMDEAIELRRKCPQFRILVLGRANAGKTTLLKKVCESIEDPAIYGPNNKRAKCARGIHDIELQLIFKSNPGFIFHDSRGFESGSAEEVAKVKDFIDKRAATGTLSHQLHAIWYCLPTDSALGKEP
;
A
#
# COMPACT_ATOMS: atom_id res chain seq x y z
N MET A 1 -2.80 9.65 -31.65
CA MET A 1 -2.90 9.02 -30.30
C MET A 1 -4.17 8.19 -30.27
N SER A 2 -4.20 7.06 -29.55
CA SER A 2 -5.41 6.22 -29.49
C SER A 2 -6.37 6.72 -28.40
N PRO A 3 -7.70 6.54 -28.56
CA PRO A 3 -8.68 6.96 -27.56
C PRO A 3 -8.43 6.40 -26.16
N ALA A 4 -7.92 5.18 -26.06
CA ALA A 4 -7.55 4.54 -24.79
C ALA A 4 -6.38 5.25 -24.09
N MET A 5 -5.45 5.83 -24.85
CA MET A 5 -4.33 6.60 -24.30
C MET A 5 -4.83 7.94 -23.72
N ASP A 6 -5.76 8.60 -24.42
CA ASP A 6 -6.34 9.88 -23.98
C ASP A 6 -7.16 9.71 -22.69
N GLU A 7 -7.92 8.61 -22.58
CA GLU A 7 -8.67 8.27 -21.36
C GLU A 7 -7.74 8.00 -20.16
N ALA A 8 -6.66 7.23 -20.38
CA ALA A 8 -5.66 6.96 -19.34
C ALA A 8 -4.97 8.25 -18.86
N ILE A 9 -4.70 9.18 -19.77
CA ILE A 9 -4.11 10.50 -19.45
C ILE A 9 -5.08 11.33 -18.60
N GLU A 10 -6.36 11.41 -18.97
CA GLU A 10 -7.36 12.15 -18.19
C GLU A 10 -7.58 11.53 -16.79
N LEU A 11 -7.63 10.19 -16.70
CA LEU A 11 -7.68 9.51 -15.41
C LEU A 11 -6.46 9.83 -14.55
N ARG A 12 -5.26 9.85 -15.14
CA ARG A 12 -4.04 10.22 -14.43
C ARG A 12 -4.03 11.69 -14.01
N ARG A 13 -4.68 12.58 -14.77
CA ARG A 13 -4.83 14.00 -14.41
C ARG A 13 -5.77 14.19 -13.21
N LYS A 14 -6.83 13.39 -13.12
CA LYS A 14 -7.76 13.37 -11.96
C LYS A 14 -7.15 12.73 -10.72
N CYS A 15 -6.21 11.80 -10.92
CA CYS A 15 -5.48 11.14 -9.85
C CYS A 15 -3.96 11.12 -10.13
N PRO A 16 -3.23 12.19 -9.77
CA PRO A 16 -1.80 12.27 -10.03
C PRO A 16 -0.99 11.23 -9.24
N GLN A 17 -1.53 10.77 -8.10
CA GLN A 17 -0.90 9.78 -7.22
C GLN A 17 -1.81 8.57 -7.03
N PHE A 18 -1.46 7.45 -7.67
CA PHE A 18 -2.19 6.20 -7.58
C PHE A 18 -1.92 5.51 -6.24
N ARG A 19 -2.96 5.40 -5.42
CA ARG A 19 -2.90 4.89 -4.04
C ARG A 19 -3.25 3.41 -3.96
N ILE A 20 -2.34 2.61 -3.40
CA ILE A 20 -2.44 1.15 -3.31
C ILE A 20 -2.32 0.72 -1.86
N LEU A 21 -3.21 -0.16 -1.42
CA LEU A 21 -3.07 -0.88 -0.16
C LEU A 21 -2.41 -2.25 -0.40
N VAL A 22 -1.32 -2.54 0.29
CA VAL A 22 -0.62 -3.82 0.25
C VAL A 22 -0.95 -4.64 1.49
N LEU A 23 -1.68 -5.73 1.27
CA LEU A 23 -2.13 -6.69 2.26
C LEU A 23 -1.32 -7.98 2.16
N GLY A 24 -1.33 -8.76 3.24
CA GLY A 24 -0.69 -10.07 3.29
C GLY A 24 -0.06 -10.31 4.65
N ARG A 25 0.21 -11.57 5.00
CA ARG A 25 0.81 -11.95 6.29
C ARG A 25 2.18 -11.30 6.52
N ALA A 26 2.63 -11.26 7.77
CA ALA A 26 4.01 -10.90 8.06
C ALA A 26 4.97 -11.77 7.23
N ASN A 27 6.07 -11.17 6.75
CA ASN A 27 7.06 -11.83 5.89
C ASN A 27 6.56 -12.36 4.53
N ALA A 28 5.34 -12.06 4.09
CA ALA A 28 4.82 -12.42 2.75
C ALA A 28 5.51 -11.69 1.57
N GLY A 29 6.64 -11.01 1.80
CA GLY A 29 7.40 -10.32 0.76
C GLY A 29 6.86 -8.96 0.31
N LYS A 30 5.90 -8.35 1.04
CA LYS A 30 5.29 -7.05 0.70
C LYS A 30 6.31 -5.95 0.41
N THR A 31 7.25 -5.70 1.32
CA THR A 31 8.29 -4.67 1.14
C THR A 31 9.20 -4.97 -0.05
N THR A 32 9.52 -6.25 -0.29
CA THR A 32 10.31 -6.69 -1.45
C THR A 32 9.57 -6.43 -2.76
N LEU A 33 8.26 -6.70 -2.82
CA LEU A 33 7.41 -6.38 -3.96
C LEU A 33 7.44 -4.87 -4.25
N LEU A 34 7.26 -4.04 -3.23
CA LEU A 34 7.27 -2.57 -3.37
C LEU A 34 8.59 -2.05 -3.95
N LYS A 35 9.72 -2.53 -3.42
CA LYS A 35 11.07 -2.17 -3.92
C LYS A 35 11.26 -2.56 -5.39
N LYS A 36 10.82 -3.77 -5.77
CA LYS A 36 10.89 -4.25 -7.16
C LYS A 36 10.02 -3.43 -8.12
N VAL A 37 8.75 -3.19 -7.77
CA VAL A 37 7.81 -2.42 -8.60
C VAL A 37 8.29 -0.98 -8.81
N CYS A 38 8.95 -0.39 -7.81
CA CYS A 38 9.47 0.96 -7.91
C CYS A 38 10.90 1.01 -8.47
N GLU A 39 11.46 -0.12 -8.94
CA GLU A 39 12.84 -0.24 -9.43
C GLU A 39 13.85 0.45 -8.49
N SER A 40 13.65 0.27 -7.18
CA SER A 40 14.38 1.01 -6.16
C SER A 40 15.03 0.08 -5.15
N ILE A 41 16.29 0.38 -4.83
CA ILE A 41 16.99 -0.23 -3.69
C ILE A 41 16.85 0.60 -2.41
N GLU A 42 16.40 1.85 -2.53
CA GLU A 42 16.20 2.76 -1.40
C GLU A 42 14.91 2.44 -0.66
N ASP A 43 14.85 2.82 0.62
CA ASP A 43 13.61 2.79 1.38
C ASP A 43 12.71 3.98 0.97
N PRO A 44 11.37 3.79 0.96
CA PRO A 44 10.44 4.85 0.62
C PRO A 44 10.54 6.01 1.63
N ALA A 45 10.29 7.23 1.16
CA ALA A 45 9.99 8.34 2.04
C ALA A 45 8.62 8.12 2.69
N ILE A 46 8.56 8.31 4.01
CA ILE A 46 7.37 8.03 4.80
C ILE A 46 6.70 9.34 5.17
N TYR A 47 5.40 9.44 4.89
CA TYR A 47 4.58 10.61 5.20
C TYR A 47 3.40 10.21 6.08
N GLY A 48 3.07 11.04 7.05
CA GLY A 48 1.85 10.88 7.83
C GLY A 48 0.59 11.23 7.02
N PRO A 49 -0.60 11.07 7.61
CA PRO A 49 -1.88 11.43 6.98
C PRO A 49 -1.93 12.89 6.53
N ASN A 50 -1.22 13.77 7.25
CA ASN A 50 -1.17 15.21 7.01
C ASN A 50 -0.10 15.61 5.98
N ASN A 51 0.43 14.66 5.19
CA ASN A 51 1.53 14.85 4.24
C ASN A 51 2.82 15.42 4.85
N LYS A 52 2.98 15.32 6.17
CA LYS A 52 4.24 15.67 6.86
C LYS A 52 5.18 14.47 6.84
N ARG A 53 6.43 14.71 6.44
CA ARG A 53 7.47 13.67 6.41
C ARG A 53 7.73 13.15 7.83
N ALA A 54 7.61 11.85 8.03
CA ALA A 54 7.91 11.19 9.29
C ALA A 54 9.44 11.06 9.43
N LYS A 55 10.00 11.54 10.55
CA LYS A 55 11.47 11.51 10.80
C LYS A 55 11.97 10.14 11.23
N CYS A 56 11.12 9.33 11.87
CA CYS A 56 11.45 7.98 12.33
C CYS A 56 10.22 7.08 12.13
N ALA A 57 10.31 6.07 11.27
CA ALA A 57 9.22 5.13 11.03
C ALA A 57 9.68 3.66 11.07
N ARG A 58 10.95 3.42 11.44
CA ARG A 58 11.39 2.09 11.86
C ARG A 58 10.65 1.75 13.17
N GLY A 59 9.76 0.77 13.12
CA GLY A 59 8.97 0.30 14.26
C GLY A 59 7.56 0.87 14.43
N ILE A 60 7.12 1.91 13.69
CA ILE A 60 5.73 2.40 13.78
C ILE A 60 4.85 1.63 12.80
N HIS A 61 3.97 0.77 13.32
CA HIS A 61 3.02 -0.02 12.55
C HIS A 61 1.71 0.75 12.39
N ASP A 62 1.62 1.55 11.32
CA ASP A 62 0.42 2.32 11.03
C ASP A 62 0.13 2.29 9.52
N ILE A 63 -1.03 1.71 9.17
CA ILE A 63 -1.55 1.58 7.81
C ILE A 63 -1.86 2.94 7.16
N GLU A 64 -2.03 3.99 7.96
CA GLU A 64 -2.28 5.34 7.48
C GLU A 64 -1.01 6.04 6.96
N LEU A 65 0.17 5.49 7.28
CA LEU A 65 1.42 6.00 6.75
C LEU A 65 1.51 5.77 5.24
N GLN A 66 1.96 6.80 4.55
CA GLN A 66 2.13 6.83 3.11
C GLN A 66 3.60 6.55 2.78
N LEU A 67 3.84 5.48 2.03
CA LEU A 67 5.13 5.11 1.49
C LEU A 67 5.24 5.62 0.06
N ILE A 68 6.20 6.52 -0.19
CA ILE A 68 6.43 7.11 -1.52
C ILE A 68 7.89 6.89 -1.91
N PHE A 69 8.10 6.16 -3.01
CA PHE A 69 9.43 5.96 -3.56
C PHE A 69 9.82 7.14 -4.45
N LYS A 70 11.02 7.68 -4.27
CA LYS A 70 11.50 8.80 -5.11
C LYS A 70 11.61 8.43 -6.59
N SER A 71 11.93 7.17 -6.87
CA SER A 71 11.99 6.62 -8.23
C SER A 71 10.62 6.56 -8.91
N ASN A 72 9.53 6.52 -8.14
CA ASN A 72 8.18 6.45 -8.67
C ASN A 72 7.18 7.25 -7.80
N PRO A 73 7.24 8.59 -7.81
CA PRO A 73 6.47 9.46 -6.92
C PRO A 73 4.97 9.51 -7.26
N GLY A 74 4.59 8.94 -8.40
CA GLY A 74 3.21 8.82 -8.85
C GLY A 74 2.42 7.71 -8.15
N PHE A 75 3.03 6.98 -7.21
CA PHE A 75 2.37 5.98 -6.38
C PHE A 75 2.46 6.33 -4.91
N ILE A 76 1.40 6.01 -4.17
CA ILE A 76 1.39 5.99 -2.72
C ILE A 76 1.03 4.59 -2.26
N PHE A 77 1.90 3.98 -1.48
CA PHE A 77 1.63 2.66 -0.91
C PHE A 77 1.28 2.79 0.56
N HIS A 78 0.26 2.04 0.96
CA HIS A 78 -0.09 1.78 2.34
C HIS A 78 0.23 0.32 2.63
N ASP A 79 1.10 0.04 3.59
CA ASP A 79 1.46 -1.33 3.95
C ASP A 79 0.73 -1.72 5.23
N SER A 80 -0.02 -2.83 5.18
CA SER A 80 -0.62 -3.45 6.38
C SER A 80 0.41 -3.96 7.38
N ARG A 81 1.69 -4.05 6.97
CA ARG A 81 2.85 -4.58 7.72
C ARG A 81 2.72 -6.03 8.20
N GLY A 82 1.69 -6.76 7.78
CA GLY A 82 1.55 -8.18 8.10
C GLY A 82 0.45 -8.44 9.10
N PHE A 83 -0.51 -9.28 8.72
CA PHE A 83 -1.28 -10.04 9.69
C PHE A 83 -0.31 -11.07 10.31
N GLU A 84 0.10 -10.88 11.57
CA GLU A 84 0.94 -11.86 12.25
C GLU A 84 0.10 -13.08 12.65
N SER A 85 -1.14 -12.84 13.07
CA SER A 85 -2.10 -13.87 13.49
C SER A 85 -3.49 -13.74 12.86
N GLY A 86 -3.77 -12.66 12.11
CA GLY A 86 -5.10 -12.43 11.56
C GLY A 86 -6.10 -12.10 12.67
N SER A 87 -5.64 -11.43 13.73
CA SER A 87 -6.48 -11.13 14.88
C SER A 87 -7.67 -10.28 14.46
N ALA A 88 -8.78 -10.39 15.18
CA ALA A 88 -9.98 -9.60 14.89
C ALA A 88 -9.66 -8.09 14.87
N GLU A 89 -8.70 -7.64 15.68
CA GLU A 89 -8.22 -6.26 15.69
C GLU A 89 -7.48 -5.86 14.42
N GLU A 90 -6.60 -6.73 13.89
CA GLU A 90 -5.89 -6.47 12.64
C GLU A 90 -6.87 -6.38 11.46
N VAL A 91 -7.85 -7.29 11.41
CA VAL A 91 -8.89 -7.29 10.39
C VAL A 91 -9.77 -6.05 10.48
N ALA A 92 -10.18 -5.66 11.69
CA ALA A 92 -10.96 -4.45 11.93
C ALA A 92 -10.20 -3.20 11.48
N LYS A 93 -8.92 -3.07 11.82
CA LYS A 93 -8.08 -1.92 11.39
C LYS A 93 -8.00 -1.79 9.87
N VAL A 94 -7.84 -2.90 9.15
CA VAL A 94 -7.81 -2.90 7.68
C VAL A 94 -9.17 -2.53 7.11
N LYS A 95 -10.26 -3.09 7.67
CA LYS A 95 -11.62 -2.76 7.24
C LYS A 95 -11.93 -1.27 7.44
N ASP A 96 -11.64 -0.74 8.63
CA ASP A 96 -11.85 0.67 8.96
C ASP A 96 -11.04 1.58 8.04
N PHE A 97 -9.80 1.20 7.71
CA PHE A 97 -8.98 1.93 6.76
C PHE A 97 -9.61 1.94 5.36
N ILE A 98 -10.09 0.79 4.86
CA ILE A 98 -10.75 0.69 3.55
C ILE A 98 -12.03 1.54 3.55
N ASP A 99 -12.88 1.41 4.56
CA ASP A 99 -14.15 2.15 4.68
C ASP A 99 -13.89 3.66 4.74
N LYS A 100 -12.91 4.09 5.53
CA LYS A 100 -12.50 5.50 5.63
C LYS A 100 -12.01 6.03 4.28
N ARG A 101 -11.20 5.25 3.54
CA ARG A 101 -10.70 5.64 2.22
C ARG A 101 -11.83 5.68 1.19
N ALA A 102 -12.76 4.73 1.22
CA ALA A 102 -13.92 4.70 0.34
C ALA A 102 -14.87 5.87 0.59
N ALA A 103 -15.06 6.26 1.85
CA ALA A 103 -15.88 7.40 2.25
C ALA A 103 -15.26 8.77 1.91
N THR A 104 -14.03 8.82 1.40
CA THR A 104 -13.45 10.11 0.96
C THR A 104 -14.14 10.59 -0.32
N GLY A 105 -14.54 11.87 -0.34
CA GLY A 105 -15.24 12.48 -1.48
C GLY A 105 -14.33 12.84 -2.66
N THR A 106 -13.02 12.63 -2.56
CA THR A 106 -12.04 12.96 -3.60
C THR A 106 -11.21 11.75 -4.00
N LEU A 107 -11.16 11.48 -5.31
CA LEU A 107 -10.47 10.32 -5.89
C LEU A 107 -9.01 10.20 -5.44
N SER A 108 -8.30 11.32 -5.28
CA SER A 108 -6.90 11.33 -4.84
C SER A 108 -6.67 10.79 -3.41
N HIS A 109 -7.71 10.74 -2.57
CA HIS A 109 -7.65 10.18 -1.22
C HIS A 109 -8.19 8.75 -1.12
N GLN A 110 -8.92 8.28 -2.13
CA GLN A 110 -9.44 6.92 -2.22
C GLN A 110 -8.32 5.91 -2.50
N LEU A 111 -8.57 4.64 -2.18
CA LEU A 111 -7.76 3.52 -2.65
C LEU A 111 -8.14 3.20 -4.09
N HIS A 112 -7.14 2.97 -4.94
CA HIS A 112 -7.34 2.63 -6.35
C HIS A 112 -7.12 1.14 -6.61
N ALA A 113 -6.30 0.49 -5.78
CA ALA A 113 -6.11 -0.95 -5.83
C ALA A 113 -5.76 -1.50 -4.44
N ILE A 114 -6.07 -2.78 -4.26
CA ILE A 114 -5.60 -3.58 -3.13
C ILE A 114 -4.78 -4.73 -3.70
N TRP A 115 -3.54 -4.85 -3.24
CA TRP A 115 -2.64 -5.95 -3.57
C TRP A 115 -2.57 -6.91 -2.40
N TYR A 116 -3.06 -8.13 -2.59
CA TYR A 116 -3.06 -9.16 -1.56
C TYR A 116 -1.93 -10.15 -1.80
N CYS A 117 -0.85 -10.04 -1.00
CA CYS A 117 0.31 -10.91 -1.07
C CYS A 117 0.06 -12.23 -0.33
N LEU A 118 -0.17 -13.29 -1.10
CA LEU A 118 -0.27 -14.67 -0.62
C LEU A 118 1.12 -15.31 -0.59
N PRO A 119 1.56 -15.89 0.55
CA PRO A 119 2.77 -16.71 0.56
C PRO A 119 2.56 -17.94 -0.33
N THR A 120 3.57 -18.27 -1.13
CA THR A 120 3.56 -19.46 -2.00
C THR A 120 4.15 -20.70 -1.33
N ASP A 121 4.61 -20.57 -0.08
CA ASP A 121 5.21 -21.69 0.64
C ASP A 121 4.12 -22.67 1.07
N SER A 122 4.08 -23.80 0.37
CA SER A 122 3.38 -25.01 0.78
C SER A 122 4.08 -25.64 2.00
N ALA A 123 4.06 -24.96 3.15
CA ALA A 123 4.25 -25.60 4.44
C ALA A 123 2.90 -26.17 4.88
N LEU A 124 2.40 -27.16 4.13
CA LEU A 124 1.50 -28.17 4.71
C LEU A 124 2.28 -28.83 5.84
N GLY A 125 1.64 -28.91 7.00
CA GLY A 125 2.25 -29.21 8.28
C GLY A 125 3.19 -30.41 8.25
N LYS A 126 4.39 -30.20 8.77
CA LYS A 126 4.97 -31.21 9.67
C LYS A 126 4.54 -30.82 11.07
N GLU A 127 3.40 -31.35 11.51
CA GLU A 127 3.21 -31.57 12.93
C GLU A 127 4.23 -32.61 13.40
N PRO A 128 4.72 -32.51 14.66
CA PRO A 128 5.82 -33.32 15.19
C PRO A 128 5.51 -34.82 15.26
#